data_AF-A0A127VK37-F1
#
_entry.id   AF-A0A127VK37-F1
#
_cell.length_a   1.000
_cell.length_b   1.000
_cell.length_c   1.000
_cell.angle_alpha   90.00
_cell.angle_beta   90.00
_cell.angle_gamma   90.00
#
_symmetry.space_group_name_H-M   'P 1'
#
loop_
_entity.id
_entity.type
_entity.pdbx_description
1 polymer ?
#
loop_
_entity_poly.entity_id
_entity_poly.type
_entity_poly.pdbx_seq_one_letter_code
_entity_poly.pdbx_strand_id
1 'polypeptide(L)'
;MKLETIVTTVSMIAAVSVFLYLKKKYNQRLWNEAMTSPDHQLQTGSFIFSKRTEIQSKQIYYSIFRVIRIDGEYVKLASVRQLAVPNNSNSLVMTAEQYENIKNNIQQVVITGILTMDFPQKANISLTEELLVRYPDLNKSGYYFEDLSPDEKTKPLPDNIAGCQDYMKLVYSAEHIIKNRRLRLYSLTDLPSLMPSLDPGQGEVIEQILNRRKS
;
A
#
# COMPACT_ATOMS: atom_id res chain seq x y z
N MET A 1 -39.78 25.90 -13.26
CA MET A 1 -38.53 25.69 -14.03
C MET A 1 -38.92 25.25 -15.43
N LYS A 2 -38.41 25.86 -16.51
CA LYS A 2 -38.81 25.52 -17.89
C LYS A 2 -38.25 24.15 -18.29
N LEU A 3 -38.98 23.37 -19.10
CA LEU A 3 -38.58 22.03 -19.55
C LEU A 3 -37.21 22.03 -20.23
N GLU A 4 -36.92 23.06 -21.03
CA GLU A 4 -35.63 23.28 -21.70
C GLU A 4 -34.46 23.41 -20.71
N THR A 5 -34.68 24.08 -19.58
CA THR A 5 -33.69 24.21 -18.50
C THR A 5 -33.42 22.87 -17.82
N ILE A 6 -34.43 22.00 -17.69
CA ILE A 6 -34.25 20.65 -17.12
C ILE A 6 -33.42 19.79 -18.06
N VAL A 7 -33.77 19.74 -19.35
CA VAL A 7 -33.09 18.91 -20.35
C VAL A 7 -31.63 19.32 -20.51
N THR A 8 -31.34 20.62 -20.59
CA THR A 8 -29.96 21.13 -20.69
C THR A 8 -29.14 20.80 -19.44
N THR A 9 -29.72 20.99 -18.24
CA THR A 9 -29.04 20.65 -16.97
C THR A 9 -28.71 19.16 -16.88
N VAL A 10 -29.67 18.29 -17.20
CA VAL A 10 -29.48 16.83 -17.17
C VAL A 10 -28.43 16.40 -18.21
N SER A 11 -28.48 16.97 -19.42
CA SER A 11 -27.48 16.69 -20.46
C SER A 11 -26.07 17.13 -20.03
N MET A 12 -25.93 18.28 -19.35
CA MET A 12 -24.65 18.77 -18.85
C MET A 12 -24.09 17.85 -17.76
N ILE A 13 -24.93 17.43 -16.80
CA ILE A 13 -24.54 16.48 -15.76
C ILE A 13 -24.08 15.16 -16.39
N ALA A 14 -24.86 14.61 -17.34
CA ALA A 14 -24.50 13.38 -18.04
C ALA A 14 -23.17 13.50 -18.78
N ALA A 15 -22.94 14.60 -19.50
CA ALA A 15 -21.68 14.84 -20.20
C ALA A 15 -20.49 14.93 -19.23
N VAL A 16 -20.64 15.62 -18.10
CA VAL A 16 -19.61 15.71 -17.05
C VAL A 16 -19.33 14.33 -16.46
N SER A 17 -20.36 13.54 -16.13
CA SER A 17 -20.19 12.19 -15.60
C SER A 17 -19.44 11.26 -16.57
N VAL A 18 -19.77 11.29 -17.86
CA VAL A 18 -19.08 10.50 -18.89
C VAL A 18 -17.62 10.94 -19.03
N PHE A 19 -17.36 12.25 -19.06
CA PHE A 19 -16.00 12.78 -19.14
C PHE A 19 -15.14 12.35 -17.95
N LEU A 20 -15.67 12.45 -16.72
CA LEU A 20 -14.97 12.01 -15.52
C LEU A 20 -14.68 10.51 -15.53
N TYR A 21 -15.62 9.69 -16.01
CA TYR A 21 -15.43 8.26 -16.16
C TYR A 21 -14.32 7.91 -17.15
N LEU A 22 -14.33 8.53 -18.33
CA LEU A 22 -13.31 8.32 -19.36
C LEU A 22 -11.92 8.77 -18.88
N LYS A 23 -11.84 9.94 -18.23
CA LYS A 23 -10.61 10.45 -17.63
C LYS A 23 -10.04 9.48 -16.59
N LYS A 24 -10.88 8.94 -15.71
CA LYS A 24 -10.47 7.94 -14.70
C LYS A 24 -9.89 6.68 -15.35
N LYS A 25 -10.58 6.11 -16.34
CA LYS A 25 -10.11 4.93 -17.08
C LYS A 25 -8.78 5.19 -17.80
N TYR A 26 -8.65 6.36 -18.43
CA TYR A 26 -7.42 6.75 -19.12
C TYR A 26 -6.24 6.85 -18.15
N ASN A 27 -6.42 7.55 -17.02
CA ASN A 27 -5.38 7.66 -16.01
C ASN A 27 -5.00 6.30 -15.41
N GLN A 28 -5.99 5.45 -15.12
CA GLN A 28 -5.73 4.10 -14.64
C GLN A 28 -4.86 3.30 -15.62
N ARG A 29 -5.14 3.39 -16.92
CA ARG A 29 -4.33 2.74 -17.95
C ARG A 29 -2.90 3.27 -17.98
N LEU A 30 -2.73 4.59 -17.99
CA LEU A 30 -1.39 5.20 -17.98
C LEU A 30 -0.55 4.76 -16.78
N TRP A 31 -1.15 4.72 -15.59
CA TRP A 31 -0.43 4.30 -14.39
C TRP A 31 -0.10 2.82 -14.42
N ASN A 32 -1.02 1.96 -14.87
CA ASN A 32 -0.73 0.55 -15.04
C ASN A 32 0.45 0.34 -16.00
N GLU A 33 0.47 1.05 -17.14
CA GLU A 33 1.58 0.98 -18.11
C GLU A 33 2.90 1.47 -17.49
N ALA A 34 2.90 2.63 -16.81
CA ALA A 34 4.08 3.19 -16.15
C ALA A 34 4.64 2.29 -15.04
N MET A 35 3.78 1.63 -14.27
CA MET A 35 4.19 0.69 -13.22
C MET A 35 4.84 -0.57 -13.79
N THR A 36 4.32 -1.09 -14.90
CA THR A 36 4.86 -2.29 -15.55
C THR A 36 6.13 -2.04 -16.35
N SER A 37 6.60 -0.78 -16.46
CA SER A 37 7.81 -0.47 -17.20
C SER A 37 9.03 -1.20 -16.62
N PRO A 38 10.05 -1.51 -17.43
CA PRO A 38 11.27 -2.19 -16.97
C PRO A 38 11.98 -1.47 -15.82
N ASP A 39 11.82 -0.14 -15.72
CA ASP A 39 12.48 0.71 -14.74
C ASP A 39 11.85 0.63 -13.34
N HIS A 40 10.55 0.31 -13.27
CA HIS A 40 9.81 0.33 -12.02
C HIS A 40 9.33 -1.07 -11.62
N GLN A 41 8.78 -1.82 -12.58
CA GLN A 41 8.22 -3.16 -12.42
C GLN A 41 7.32 -3.30 -11.18
N LEU A 42 6.61 -2.24 -10.81
CA LEU A 42 5.70 -2.26 -9.67
C LEU A 42 4.48 -3.09 -10.05
N GLN A 43 4.17 -4.10 -9.26
CA GLN A 43 3.01 -4.97 -9.47
C GLN A 43 2.46 -5.46 -8.13
N THR A 44 1.22 -5.92 -8.11
CA THR A 44 0.68 -6.67 -6.98
C THR A 44 1.54 -7.90 -6.79
N GLY A 45 2.37 -7.93 -5.75
CA GLY A 45 3.51 -8.84 -5.79
C GLY A 45 4.78 -8.27 -5.19
N SER A 46 5.01 -6.99 -5.48
CA SER A 46 6.30 -6.38 -5.22
C SER A 46 6.53 -6.12 -3.74
N PHE A 47 7.80 -6.18 -3.36
CA PHE A 47 8.32 -5.65 -2.12
C PHE A 47 8.92 -4.27 -2.39
N ILE A 48 8.58 -3.29 -1.57
CA ILE A 48 9.15 -1.94 -1.60
C ILE A 48 10.03 -1.78 -0.36
N PHE A 49 11.30 -1.48 -0.59
CA PHE A 49 12.32 -1.25 0.42
C PHE A 49 12.51 0.26 0.54
N SER A 50 12.29 0.79 1.74
CA SER A 50 12.39 2.22 2.00
C SER A 50 13.15 2.54 3.28
N LYS A 51 13.75 3.74 3.27
CA LYS A 51 14.40 4.33 4.42
C LYS A 51 13.84 5.72 4.70
N ARG A 52 13.72 6.06 5.97
CA ARG A 52 13.37 7.40 6.45
C ARG A 52 14.44 7.87 7.42
N THR A 53 15.06 9.00 7.10
CA THR A 53 15.98 9.66 8.02
C THR A 53 15.23 10.71 8.81
N GLU A 54 15.20 10.58 10.13
CA GLU A 54 14.66 11.61 11.01
C GLU A 54 15.74 12.65 11.29
N ILE A 55 15.48 13.90 10.90
CA ILE A 55 16.49 14.97 10.88
C ILE A 55 16.98 15.30 12.30
N GLN A 56 16.07 15.29 13.28
CA GLN A 56 16.38 15.69 14.66
C GLN A 56 17.22 14.65 15.40
N SER A 57 16.86 13.37 15.30
CA SER A 57 17.56 12.27 15.96
C SER A 57 18.74 11.74 15.12
N LYS A 58 18.82 12.10 13.83
CA LYS A 58 19.67 11.46 12.81
C LYS A 58 19.45 9.94 12.72
N GLN A 59 18.33 9.45 13.24
CA GLN A 59 17.98 8.05 13.22
C GLN A 59 17.46 7.65 11.84
N ILE A 60 17.90 6.50 11.35
CA ILE A 60 17.41 5.90 10.11
C ILE A 60 16.43 4.81 10.49
N TYR A 61 15.21 4.91 9.94
CA TYR A 61 14.18 3.90 10.04
C TYR A 61 14.09 3.15 8.72
N TYR A 62 14.08 1.83 8.81
CA TYR A 62 13.99 0.93 7.66
C TYR A 62 12.60 0.29 7.63
N SER A 63 12.00 0.27 6.45
CA SER A 63 10.68 -0.28 6.23
C SER A 63 10.68 -1.18 4.99
N ILE A 64 9.95 -2.28 5.07
CA ILE A 64 9.66 -3.14 3.93
C ILE A 64 8.14 -3.20 3.82
N PHE A 65 7.64 -2.97 2.61
CA PHE A 65 6.23 -3.04 2.30
C PHE A 65 5.96 -4.09 1.24
N ARG A 66 4.82 -4.75 1.36
CA ARG A 66 4.27 -5.62 0.33
C ARG A 66 3.16 -4.87 -0.41
N VAL A 67 3.23 -4.86 -1.74
CA VAL A 67 2.13 -4.36 -2.57
C VAL A 67 1.01 -5.38 -2.58
N ILE A 68 -0.08 -5.07 -1.88
CA ILE A 68 -1.22 -5.98 -1.71
C ILE A 68 -2.34 -5.72 -2.71
N ARG A 69 -2.43 -4.49 -3.25
CA ARG A 69 -3.44 -4.10 -4.24
C ARG A 69 -3.01 -2.85 -5.02
N ILE A 70 -3.37 -2.79 -6.31
CA ILE A 70 -3.15 -1.62 -7.18
C ILE A 70 -4.47 -1.28 -7.88
N ASP A 71 -4.92 -0.03 -7.77
CA ASP A 71 -6.12 0.50 -8.42
C ASP A 71 -5.80 1.79 -9.17
N GLY A 72 -5.06 1.68 -10.28
CA GLY A 72 -4.63 2.83 -11.07
C GLY A 72 -3.62 3.67 -10.31
N GLU A 73 -4.01 4.86 -9.86
CA GLU A 73 -3.11 5.75 -9.12
C GLU A 73 -2.93 5.38 -7.63
N TYR A 74 -3.78 4.48 -7.12
CA TYR A 74 -3.79 4.06 -5.73
C TYR A 74 -3.02 2.75 -5.55
N VAL A 75 -1.95 2.77 -4.75
CA VAL A 75 -1.13 1.60 -4.43
C VAL A 75 -1.30 1.27 -2.95
N LYS A 76 -2.02 0.19 -2.63
CA LYS A 76 -2.21 -0.23 -1.24
C LYS A 76 -1.05 -1.12 -0.79
N LEU A 77 -0.44 -0.74 0.32
CA LEU A 77 0.73 -1.40 0.89
C LEU A 77 0.39 -2.03 2.24
N ALA A 78 1.07 -3.12 2.55
CA ALA A 78 1.09 -3.72 3.88
C ALA A 78 2.52 -3.73 4.41
N SER A 79 2.72 -3.34 5.67
CA SER A 79 4.04 -3.36 6.29
C SER A 79 4.45 -4.80 6.62
N VAL A 80 5.67 -5.17 6.25
CA VAL A 80 6.28 -6.44 6.66
C VAL A 80 6.82 -6.28 8.07
N ARG A 81 6.43 -7.20 8.95
CA ARG A 81 6.79 -7.23 10.37
C ARG A 81 7.40 -8.59 10.73
N GLN A 82 8.15 -8.62 11.82
CA GLN A 82 8.64 -9.86 12.42
C GLN A 82 7.84 -10.20 13.67
N LEU A 83 7.61 -11.48 13.95
CA LEU A 83 7.06 -11.89 15.24
C LEU A 83 8.00 -11.43 16.36
N ALA A 84 7.43 -10.89 17.43
CA ALA A 84 8.20 -10.61 18.64
C ALA A 84 8.76 -11.93 19.18
N VAL A 85 10.07 -12.01 19.35
CA VAL A 85 10.70 -13.12 20.07
C VAL A 85 10.27 -12.99 21.54
N PRO A 86 9.83 -14.08 22.21
CA PRO A 86 9.53 -14.05 23.63
C PRO A 86 10.73 -13.44 24.40
N ASN A 87 10.46 -12.49 25.30
CA ASN A 87 11.43 -11.67 26.05
C ASN A 87 12.07 -10.47 25.34
N ASN A 88 11.68 -10.14 24.11
CA ASN A 88 12.09 -8.91 23.44
C ASN A 88 10.86 -8.05 23.12
N SER A 89 10.43 -7.23 24.09
CA SER A 89 9.29 -6.33 23.98
C SER A 89 9.48 -5.14 23.02
N ASN A 90 10.58 -5.08 22.27
CA ASN A 90 11.08 -3.81 21.74
C ASN A 90 11.44 -3.73 20.24
N SER A 91 10.94 -4.58 19.34
CA SER A 91 11.26 -4.43 17.91
C SER A 91 10.05 -4.48 16.98
N LEU A 92 9.13 -3.52 17.11
CA LEU A 92 8.28 -3.10 15.99
C LEU A 92 9.10 -2.40 14.88
N VAL A 93 10.33 -1.97 15.19
CA VAL A 93 11.25 -1.32 14.27
C VAL A 93 12.23 -2.34 13.73
N MET A 94 12.30 -2.43 12.40
CA MET A 94 13.24 -3.30 11.69
C MET A 94 14.65 -2.73 11.75
N THR A 95 15.63 -3.57 12.11
CA THR A 95 17.03 -3.17 12.15
C THR A 95 17.61 -3.07 10.73
N ALA A 96 18.71 -2.32 10.58
CA ALA A 96 19.43 -2.24 9.30
C ALA A 96 19.89 -3.62 8.81
N GLU A 97 20.35 -4.48 9.73
CA GLU A 97 20.79 -5.84 9.42
C GLU A 97 19.65 -6.72 8.91
N GLN A 98 18.50 -6.69 9.60
CA GLN A 98 17.29 -7.42 9.17
C GLN A 98 16.83 -6.93 7.79
N TYR A 99 16.81 -5.62 7.60
CA TYR A 99 16.44 -4.99 6.33
C TYR A 99 17.34 -5.44 5.17
N GLU A 100 18.66 -5.35 5.34
CA GLU A 100 19.62 -5.76 4.31
C GLU A 100 19.56 -7.27 4.04
N ASN A 101 19.41 -8.08 5.09
CA ASN A 101 19.27 -9.53 4.95
C ASN A 101 18.03 -9.89 4.12
N ILE A 102 16.87 -9.32 4.43
CA ILE A 102 15.64 -9.55 3.66
C ILE A 102 15.80 -9.01 2.24
N LYS A 103 16.37 -7.82 2.06
CA LYS A 103 16.56 -7.21 0.73
C LYS A 103 17.37 -8.11 -0.21
N ASN A 104 18.47 -8.67 0.29
CA ASN A 104 19.36 -9.53 -0.49
C ASN A 104 18.78 -10.94 -0.70
N ASN A 105 17.93 -11.42 0.22
CA ASN A 105 17.42 -12.80 0.22
C ASN A 105 15.90 -12.89 -0.01
N ILE A 106 15.24 -11.86 -0.54
CA ILE A 106 13.77 -11.78 -0.64
C ILE A 106 13.13 -12.94 -1.42
N GLN A 107 13.89 -13.60 -2.30
CA GLN A 107 13.42 -14.76 -3.06
C GLN A 107 13.38 -16.04 -2.21
N GLN A 108 14.21 -16.12 -1.17
CA GLN A 108 14.36 -17.27 -0.29
C GLN A 108 13.59 -17.11 1.03
N VAL A 109 13.48 -15.86 1.52
CA VAL A 109 12.74 -15.56 2.75
C VAL A 109 11.24 -15.75 2.51
N VAL A 110 10.62 -16.64 3.29
CA VAL A 110 9.16 -16.78 3.33
C VAL A 110 8.60 -15.58 4.10
N ILE A 111 7.65 -14.86 3.53
CA ILE A 111 6.95 -13.78 4.22
C ILE A 111 5.45 -14.07 4.10
N THR A 112 4.82 -14.35 5.24
CA THR A 112 3.47 -14.91 5.29
C THR A 112 2.42 -13.81 5.28
N GLY A 113 1.49 -13.88 4.33
CA GLY A 113 0.30 -13.01 4.32
C GLY A 113 -0.74 -13.56 5.29
N ILE A 114 -1.04 -12.83 6.35
CA ILE A 114 -2.08 -13.16 7.32
C ILE A 114 -3.29 -12.28 7.01
N LEU A 115 -4.49 -12.87 6.92
CA LEU A 115 -5.69 -12.11 6.62
C LEU A 115 -5.98 -11.10 7.73
N THR A 116 -6.32 -9.86 7.39
CA THR A 116 -6.65 -8.82 8.37
C THR A 116 -7.71 -9.27 9.39
N MET A 117 -8.69 -10.08 8.95
CA MET A 117 -9.75 -10.62 9.81
C MET A 117 -9.26 -11.65 10.84
N ASP A 118 -8.10 -12.26 10.59
CA ASP A 118 -7.50 -13.28 11.45
C ASP A 118 -6.59 -12.68 12.51
N PHE A 119 -6.39 -11.36 12.51
CA PHE A 119 -5.76 -10.66 13.61
C PHE A 119 -6.77 -10.44 14.75
N PRO A 120 -6.48 -10.90 15.98
CA PRO A 120 -7.31 -10.57 17.13
C PRO A 120 -7.33 -9.04 17.33
N GLN A 121 -8.51 -8.48 17.61
CA GLN A 121 -8.72 -7.04 17.63
C GLN A 121 -7.77 -6.32 18.60
N LYS A 122 -7.06 -5.33 18.05
CA LYS A 122 -6.44 -4.15 18.67
C LYS A 122 -5.63 -4.35 19.96
N ALA A 123 -4.33 -4.02 19.81
CA ALA A 123 -3.33 -3.74 20.83
C ALA A 123 -2.64 -4.97 21.43
N ASN A 124 -1.34 -5.08 21.12
CA ASN A 124 -0.38 -6.07 21.63
C ASN A 124 -0.58 -7.49 21.09
N ILE A 125 -0.12 -7.67 19.85
CA ILE A 125 -0.06 -8.94 19.14
C ILE A 125 0.97 -9.83 19.84
N SER A 126 0.51 -10.71 20.72
CA SER A 126 1.14 -12.02 20.86
C SER A 126 0.52 -12.89 19.78
N LEU A 127 1.34 -13.56 18.96
CA LEU A 127 0.79 -14.57 18.08
C LEU A 127 0.23 -15.68 18.95
N THR A 128 -1.07 -15.93 18.80
CA THR A 128 -1.72 -17.07 19.42
C THR A 128 -1.22 -18.35 18.75
N GLU A 129 -1.18 -19.45 19.49
CA GLU A 129 -0.90 -20.78 18.92
C GLU A 129 -1.85 -21.08 17.74
N GLU A 130 -3.09 -20.61 17.81
CA GLU A 130 -4.08 -20.70 16.74
C GLU A 130 -3.61 -20.09 15.42
N LEU A 131 -2.92 -18.95 15.47
CA LEU A 131 -2.43 -18.25 14.28
C LEU A 131 -1.24 -19.01 13.67
N LEU A 132 -0.37 -19.59 14.51
CA LEU A 132 0.73 -20.46 14.06
C LEU A 132 0.24 -21.78 13.45
N VAL A 133 -0.86 -22.34 13.97
CA VAL A 133 -1.51 -23.52 13.39
C VAL A 133 -2.13 -23.19 12.04
N ARG A 134 -2.80 -22.04 11.91
CA ARG A 134 -3.45 -21.60 10.66
C ARG A 134 -2.45 -21.20 9.57
N TYR A 135 -1.33 -20.60 9.98
CA TYR A 135 -0.28 -20.09 9.11
C TYR A 135 1.08 -20.72 9.46
N PRO A 136 1.29 -22.01 9.16
CA PRO A 136 2.48 -22.75 9.59
C PRO A 136 3.78 -22.19 9.00
N ASP A 137 3.70 -21.49 7.86
CA ASP A 137 4.84 -20.81 7.24
C ASP A 137 5.45 -19.72 8.11
N LEU A 138 4.72 -19.20 9.10
CA LEU A 138 5.26 -18.29 10.11
C LEU A 138 6.39 -18.92 10.93
N ASN A 139 6.37 -20.23 11.15
CA ASN A 139 7.44 -20.94 11.86
C ASN A 139 8.75 -21.00 11.05
N LYS A 140 8.72 -20.73 9.74
CA LYS A 140 9.92 -20.80 8.89
C LYS A 140 10.79 -19.54 9.02
N SER A 141 10.17 -18.37 9.11
CA SER A 141 10.87 -17.09 9.04
C SER A 141 10.44 -16.06 10.09
N GLY A 142 9.25 -16.22 10.66
CA GLY A 142 8.62 -15.22 11.53
C GLY A 142 8.25 -13.91 10.84
N TYR A 143 8.42 -13.76 9.52
CA TYR A 143 8.03 -12.54 8.81
C TYR A 143 6.62 -12.63 8.27
N TYR A 144 5.84 -11.57 8.46
CA TYR A 144 4.46 -11.52 8.05
C TYR A 144 4.02 -10.12 7.59
N PHE A 145 2.89 -10.06 6.90
CA PHE A 145 2.17 -8.81 6.61
C PHE A 145 0.67 -9.03 6.70
N GLU A 146 -0.07 -7.94 6.97
CA GLU A 146 -1.53 -7.93 6.95
C GLU A 146 -2.02 -7.93 5.50
N ASP A 147 -2.61 -9.03 5.05
CA ASP A 147 -3.10 -9.22 3.69
C ASP A 147 -4.62 -9.11 3.60
N LEU A 148 -5.10 -8.80 2.40
CA LEU A 148 -6.51 -8.81 2.06
C LEU A 148 -6.95 -10.20 1.63
N SER A 149 -8.21 -10.52 1.89
CA SER A 149 -8.84 -11.71 1.31
C SER A 149 -8.84 -11.62 -0.23
N PRO A 150 -8.86 -12.77 -0.95
CA PRO A 150 -8.95 -12.78 -2.41
C PRO A 150 -10.11 -11.92 -2.94
N ASP A 151 -11.27 -11.97 -2.27
CA ASP A 151 -12.45 -11.18 -2.64
C ASP A 151 -12.17 -9.68 -2.48
N GLU A 152 -11.57 -9.26 -1.36
CA GLU A 152 -11.23 -7.84 -1.14
C GLU A 152 -10.20 -7.28 -2.10
N LYS A 153 -9.30 -8.12 -2.65
CA LYS A 153 -8.34 -7.70 -3.68
C LYS A 153 -9.02 -7.34 -5.00
N THR A 154 -10.22 -7.84 -5.25
CA THR A 154 -10.97 -7.64 -6.51
C THR A 154 -12.16 -6.69 -6.37
N LYS A 155 -12.65 -6.43 -5.15
CA LYS A 155 -13.76 -5.51 -4.90
C LYS A 155 -13.48 -4.14 -5.51
N PRO A 156 -14.45 -3.46 -6.14
CA PRO A 156 -14.27 -2.08 -6.57
C PRO A 156 -13.94 -1.17 -5.38
N LEU A 157 -13.37 0.00 -5.66
CA LEU A 157 -13.20 1.03 -4.63
C LEU A 157 -14.55 1.35 -3.98
N PRO A 158 -14.61 1.59 -2.66
CA PRO A 158 -15.86 1.92 -1.99
C PRO A 158 -16.51 3.18 -2.55
N ASP A 159 -17.84 3.18 -2.66
CA ASP A 159 -18.60 4.34 -3.18
C ASP A 159 -19.07 5.29 -2.06
N ASN A 160 -18.86 4.91 -0.79
CA ASN A 160 -19.25 5.71 0.37
C ASN A 160 -18.04 6.23 1.16
N ILE A 161 -18.24 7.33 1.89
CA ILE A 161 -17.15 8.04 2.59
C ILE A 161 -16.47 7.13 3.62
N ALA A 162 -17.22 6.42 4.46
CA ALA A 162 -16.66 5.58 5.51
C ALA A 162 -15.78 4.45 4.95
N GLY A 163 -16.25 3.78 3.90
CA GLY A 163 -15.49 2.75 3.19
C GLY A 163 -14.25 3.32 2.51
N CYS A 164 -14.33 4.51 1.91
CA CYS A 164 -13.16 5.20 1.38
C CYS A 164 -12.13 5.51 2.49
N GLN A 165 -12.59 5.95 3.66
CA GLN A 165 -11.72 6.22 4.81
C GLN A 165 -10.95 4.99 5.27
N ASP A 166 -11.64 3.86 5.39
CA ASP A 166 -11.01 2.59 5.75
C ASP A 166 -10.09 2.08 4.65
N TYR A 167 -10.49 2.22 3.37
CA TYR A 167 -9.68 1.81 2.24
C TYR A 167 -8.37 2.59 2.18
N MET A 168 -8.39 3.91 2.37
CA MET A 168 -7.22 4.80 2.21
C MET A 168 -6.14 4.61 3.29
N LYS A 169 -6.41 3.82 4.35
CA LYS A 169 -5.37 3.37 5.27
C LYS A 169 -4.27 2.64 4.49
N LEU A 170 -3.04 3.17 4.56
CA LEU A 170 -1.85 2.66 3.86
C LEU A 170 -2.00 2.60 2.32
N VAL A 171 -2.73 3.56 1.73
CA VAL A 171 -2.79 3.75 0.27
C VAL A 171 -1.85 4.86 -0.14
N TYR A 172 -0.99 4.58 -1.11
CA TYR A 172 0.09 5.45 -1.55
C TYR A 172 -0.08 5.86 -3.01
N SER A 173 0.48 7.02 -3.37
CA SER A 173 0.46 7.55 -4.73
C SER A 173 1.40 6.79 -5.66
N ALA A 174 0.83 6.19 -6.71
CA ALA A 174 1.55 5.61 -7.84
C ALA A 174 2.57 6.59 -8.41
N GLU A 175 2.15 7.84 -8.65
CA GLU A 175 3.01 8.88 -9.20
C GLU A 175 4.28 9.08 -8.38
N HIS A 176 4.15 9.13 -7.06
CA HIS A 176 5.28 9.38 -6.18
C HIS A 176 6.20 8.17 -6.07
N ILE A 177 5.63 6.96 -6.08
CA ILE A 177 6.43 5.73 -6.10
C ILE A 177 7.26 5.65 -7.39
N ILE A 178 6.60 5.92 -8.52
CA ILE A 178 7.17 5.76 -9.86
C ILE A 178 8.13 6.89 -10.20
N LYS A 179 7.66 8.15 -10.20
CA LYS A 179 8.47 9.30 -10.65
C LYS A 179 9.45 9.76 -9.59
N ASN A 180 9.04 9.78 -8.33
CA ASN A 180 9.78 10.45 -7.27
C ASN A 180 10.55 9.47 -6.38
N ARG A 181 10.37 8.14 -6.56
CA ARG A 181 10.91 7.09 -5.69
C ARG A 181 10.63 7.37 -4.22
N ARG A 182 9.39 7.78 -3.90
CA ARG A 182 8.97 8.14 -2.54
C ARG A 182 7.63 7.51 -2.20
N LEU A 183 7.49 7.14 -0.94
CA LEU A 183 6.21 6.73 -0.39
C LEU A 183 5.45 7.97 0.08
N ARG A 184 4.33 8.24 -0.58
CA ARG A 184 3.39 9.29 -0.21
C ARG A 184 2.02 8.71 0.04
N LEU A 185 1.57 8.76 1.29
CA LEU A 185 0.24 8.32 1.69
C LEU A 185 -0.81 9.28 1.11
N TYR A 186 -1.92 8.74 0.62
CA TYR A 186 -3.12 9.53 0.37
C TYR A 186 -3.75 9.90 1.71
N SER A 187 -3.77 11.18 2.04
CA SER A 187 -4.55 11.64 3.19
C SER A 187 -6.01 11.81 2.78
N LEU A 188 -6.94 11.66 3.74
CA LEU A 188 -8.36 11.87 3.48
C LEU A 188 -8.71 13.33 3.20
N THR A 189 -7.82 14.25 3.58
CA THR A 189 -7.86 15.66 3.16
C THR A 189 -7.47 15.86 1.68
N ASP A 190 -6.94 14.83 1.00
CA ASP A 190 -6.51 14.88 -0.41
C ASP A 190 -7.48 14.19 -1.41
N LEU A 191 -8.70 13.80 -1.00
CA LEU A 191 -9.72 13.27 -1.92
C LEU A 191 -10.36 14.37 -2.79
N PRO A 192 -10.66 14.07 -4.06
CA PRO A 192 -9.95 14.61 -5.22
C PRO A 192 -10.13 16.13 -5.40
N SER A 193 -9.42 16.93 -4.59
CA SER A 193 -9.11 18.31 -4.94
C SER A 193 -7.64 18.40 -5.33
N LEU A 194 -7.41 18.67 -6.61
CA LEU A 194 -6.26 19.34 -7.19
C LEU A 194 -5.01 19.50 -6.29
N MET A 195 -3.97 18.73 -6.63
CA MET A 195 -2.57 18.95 -6.27
C MET A 195 -2.20 18.74 -4.78
N PRO A 196 -0.91 18.40 -4.53
CA PRO A 196 -0.55 17.62 -3.36
C PRO A 196 -0.27 18.52 -2.15
N SER A 197 -0.80 18.24 -0.94
CA SER A 197 -0.28 18.87 0.28
C SER A 197 1.11 18.29 0.58
N LEU A 198 2.15 18.90 0.01
CA LEU A 198 3.54 18.66 0.38
C LEU A 198 3.61 18.77 1.89
N ASP A 199 3.95 17.68 2.58
CA ASP A 199 4.39 17.77 3.96
C ASP A 199 5.92 17.94 3.94
N PRO A 200 6.45 19.15 4.20
CA PRO A 200 7.88 19.40 4.18
C PRO A 200 8.52 18.78 5.43
N GLY A 201 9.42 17.81 5.24
CA GLY A 201 10.37 17.41 6.28
C GLY A 201 10.46 15.92 6.63
N GLN A 202 9.62 15.05 6.05
CA GLN A 202 9.71 13.61 6.24
C GLN A 202 9.75 12.88 4.90
N GLY A 203 10.95 12.66 4.37
CA GLY A 203 11.14 11.92 3.12
C GLY A 203 11.39 10.45 3.40
N GLU A 204 10.37 9.61 3.25
CA GLU A 204 10.58 8.17 3.07
C GLU A 204 11.00 7.94 1.61
N VAL A 205 12.24 7.52 1.42
CA VAL A 205 12.85 7.28 0.10
C VAL A 205 12.82 5.79 -0.20
N ILE A 206 12.30 5.44 -1.37
CA ILE A 206 12.33 4.07 -1.89
C ILE A 206 13.73 3.81 -2.41
N GLU A 207 14.42 2.86 -1.79
CA GLU A 207 15.72 2.39 -2.27
C GLU A 207 15.54 1.38 -3.40
N GLN A 208 14.56 0.47 -3.26
CA GLN A 208 14.39 -0.61 -4.23
C GLN A 208 12.95 -1.12 -4.27
N ILE A 209 12.56 -1.59 -5.46
CA ILE A 209 11.34 -2.36 -5.67
C ILE A 209 11.78 -3.73 -6.20
N LEU A 210 11.36 -4.80 -5.52
CA LEU A 210 11.73 -6.17 -5.86
C LEU A 210 10.49 -7.01 -6.12
N ASN A 211 10.49 -7.73 -7.24
CA ASN A 211 9.45 -8.69 -7.57
C ASN A 211 9.86 -10.10 -7.13
N ARG A 212 8.94 -10.85 -6.52
CA ARG A 212 9.11 -12.29 -6.39
C ARG A 212 9.10 -12.88 -7.81
N ARG A 213 10.15 -13.60 -8.20
CA ARG A 213 10.16 -14.29 -9.51
C ARG A 213 9.00 -15.29 -9.49
N LYS A 214 8.22 -15.34 -10.57
CA LYS A 214 7.26 -16.44 -10.76
C LYS A 214 8.10 -17.73 -10.86
N SER A 215 7.94 -18.62 -9.89
CA SER A 215 8.39 -20.01 -9.99
C SER A 215 7.49 -20.76 -10.95
#